data_AF-J0IX38-F1
#
_entry.id   AF-J0IX38-F1
#
_cell.length_a   1.000
_cell.length_b   1.000
_cell.length_c   1.000
_cell.angle_alpha   90.00
_cell.angle_beta   90.00
_cell.angle_gamma   90.00
#
_symmetry.space_group_name_H-M   'P 1'
#
loop_
_entity.id
_entity.type
_entity.pdbx_description
1 polymer ?
#
loop_
_entity_poly.entity_id
_entity_poly.type
_entity_poly.pdbx_seq_one_letter_code
_entity_poly.pdbx_strand_id
1 'polypeptide(L)'
;MIIEKASNKELELLADAHFKQNIRASLDHEAITHILKRHGVNSVNVKNGESPITYDDIANYRYIVNNADAIIRTIDKDDKEAIIAFKQIKGYAVVVEQAINKKNELVLKTMFKSNGDYKNNDLYKEFSSTSLDANAKVPHGLSSHGGATENITPKPLNSQEDLLKTNENLNETTQEATNLSPLEQANAEKHELTLKTMQKMHKTKHKMKL
;
A
#
# COMPACT_ATOMS: atom_id res chain seq x y z
N MET A 1 -18.22 5.64 5.90
CA MET A 1 -17.47 6.16 4.73
C MET A 1 -16.75 7.41 5.18
N ILE A 2 -15.44 7.46 4.94
CA ILE A 2 -14.58 8.62 5.17
C ILE A 2 -14.36 9.30 3.81
N ILE A 3 -14.42 10.62 3.77
CA ILE A 3 -14.15 11.42 2.57
C ILE A 3 -13.17 12.52 2.95
N GLU A 4 -12.11 12.66 2.17
CA GLU A 4 -11.04 13.63 2.36
C GLU A 4 -10.69 14.32 1.04
N LYS A 5 -9.97 15.42 1.10
CA LYS A 5 -9.47 16.08 -0.11
C LYS A 5 -8.37 15.21 -0.75
N ALA A 6 -8.39 15.07 -2.08
CA ALA A 6 -7.27 14.47 -2.80
C ALA A 6 -5.98 15.30 -2.61
N SER A 7 -4.83 14.65 -2.64
CA SER A 7 -3.55 15.35 -2.48
C SER A 7 -3.16 16.08 -3.76
N ASN A 8 -2.28 17.08 -3.66
CA ASN A 8 -1.81 17.81 -4.84
C ASN A 8 -1.16 16.87 -5.87
N LYS A 9 -0.42 15.85 -5.40
CA LYS A 9 0.19 14.83 -6.27
C LYS A 9 -0.86 14.04 -7.07
N GLU A 10 -1.97 13.65 -6.45
CA GLU A 10 -3.08 13.00 -7.15
C GLU A 10 -3.78 13.94 -8.12
N LEU A 11 -3.96 15.21 -7.73
CA LEU A 11 -4.59 16.22 -8.58
C LEU A 11 -3.75 16.54 -9.82
N GLU A 12 -2.43 16.62 -9.68
CA GLU A 12 -1.48 16.82 -10.79
C GLU A 12 -1.52 15.65 -11.77
N LEU A 13 -1.49 14.41 -11.26
CA LEU A 13 -1.58 13.19 -12.08
C LEU A 13 -2.93 13.07 -12.82
N LEU A 14 -3.99 13.66 -12.27
CA LEU A 14 -5.34 13.61 -12.83
C LEU A 14 -5.74 14.92 -13.53
N ALA A 15 -4.79 15.81 -13.83
CA ALA A 15 -5.09 17.07 -14.50
C ALA A 15 -5.77 16.86 -15.87
N ASP A 16 -5.35 15.82 -16.58
CA ASP A 16 -5.90 15.43 -17.88
C ASP A 16 -7.02 14.38 -17.79
N ALA A 17 -7.46 14.04 -16.58
CA ALA A 17 -8.61 13.17 -16.36
C ALA A 17 -9.90 13.79 -16.92
N HIS A 18 -10.84 12.96 -17.33
CA HIS A 18 -12.16 13.40 -17.76
C HIS A 18 -12.96 14.10 -16.63
N PHE A 19 -12.60 13.85 -15.36
CA PHE A 19 -13.30 14.32 -14.17
C PHE A 19 -12.53 15.44 -13.45
N LYS A 20 -12.60 16.67 -13.98
CA LYS A 20 -11.62 17.74 -13.70
C LYS A 20 -11.80 18.58 -12.44
N GLN A 21 -12.84 18.37 -11.62
CA GLN A 21 -13.13 19.31 -10.51
C GLN A 21 -13.50 18.63 -9.20
N ASN A 22 -12.89 19.13 -8.12
CA ASN A 22 -13.15 18.76 -6.72
C ASN A 22 -12.94 17.27 -6.42
N ILE A 23 -11.87 16.67 -6.94
CA ILE A 23 -11.55 15.27 -6.64
C ILE A 23 -11.33 15.10 -5.13
N ARG A 24 -11.98 14.08 -4.56
CA ARG A 24 -11.88 13.70 -3.15
C ARG A 24 -11.40 12.26 -3.05
N ALA A 25 -10.64 11.92 -2.03
CA ALA A 25 -10.36 10.53 -1.70
C ALA A 25 -11.47 10.00 -0.80
N SER A 26 -11.92 8.78 -1.01
CA SER A 26 -12.90 8.14 -0.15
C SER A 26 -12.53 6.71 0.24
N LEU A 27 -12.87 6.38 1.48
CA LEU A 27 -12.70 5.07 2.08
C LEU A 27 -14.05 4.59 2.61
N ASP A 28 -14.60 3.56 1.97
CA ASP A 28 -15.86 2.95 2.38
C ASP A 28 -15.64 1.64 3.16
N HIS A 29 -16.70 1.13 3.78
CA HIS A 29 -16.61 -0.10 4.55
C HIS A 29 -16.43 -1.33 3.64
N GLU A 30 -16.82 -1.24 2.37
CA GLU A 30 -16.77 -2.34 1.41
C GLU A 30 -15.33 -2.61 1.01
N ALA A 31 -14.55 -1.56 0.75
CA ALA A 31 -13.12 -1.60 0.53
C ALA A 31 -12.38 -2.19 1.72
N ILE A 32 -12.66 -1.72 2.95
CA ILE A 32 -12.05 -2.26 4.17
C ILE A 32 -12.35 -3.76 4.30
N THR A 33 -13.62 -4.14 4.10
CA THR A 33 -14.04 -5.55 4.15
C THR A 33 -13.35 -6.38 3.08
N HIS A 34 -13.27 -5.88 1.85
CA HIS A 34 -12.59 -6.53 0.73
C HIS A 34 -11.11 -6.78 1.04
N ILE A 35 -10.41 -5.73 1.45
CA ILE A 35 -8.98 -5.76 1.77
C ILE A 35 -8.71 -6.77 2.88
N LEU A 36 -9.46 -6.72 3.98
CA LEU A 36 -9.25 -7.64 5.11
C LEU A 36 -9.62 -9.09 4.75
N LYS A 37 -10.66 -9.29 3.93
CA LYS A 37 -11.06 -10.63 3.47
C LYS A 37 -10.00 -11.27 2.56
N ARG A 38 -9.33 -10.48 1.72
CA ARG A 38 -8.37 -10.97 0.72
C ARG A 38 -6.92 -10.95 1.22
N HIS A 39 -6.53 -9.91 1.93
CA HIS A 39 -5.15 -9.64 2.32
C HIS A 39 -4.98 -9.46 3.84
N GLY A 40 -6.05 -9.52 4.63
CA GLY A 40 -5.96 -9.43 6.09
C GLY A 40 -5.27 -10.63 6.74
N VAL A 41 -4.81 -10.49 7.98
CA VAL A 41 -4.08 -11.52 8.75
C VAL A 41 -4.71 -12.93 8.73
N ASN A 42 -6.03 -13.03 8.59
CA ASN A 42 -6.77 -14.29 8.60
C ASN A 42 -7.19 -14.77 7.19
N SER A 43 -6.78 -14.05 6.14
CA SER A 43 -7.19 -14.34 4.76
C SER A 43 -6.58 -15.62 4.23
N VAL A 44 -7.21 -16.19 3.21
CA VAL A 44 -6.67 -17.36 2.50
C VAL A 44 -5.35 -17.01 1.81
N ASN A 45 -5.21 -15.81 1.26
CA ASN A 45 -3.99 -15.44 0.57
C ASN A 45 -2.79 -15.33 1.53
N VAL A 46 -2.99 -14.81 2.74
CA VAL A 46 -1.93 -14.76 3.77
C VAL A 46 -1.54 -16.17 4.20
N LYS A 47 -2.51 -17.08 4.33
CA LYS A 47 -2.21 -18.51 4.55
C LYS A 47 -1.42 -19.15 3.40
N ASN A 48 -1.53 -18.59 2.20
CA ASN A 48 -0.79 -19.02 1.01
C ASN A 48 0.54 -18.26 0.79
N GLY A 49 0.97 -17.41 1.74
CA GLY A 49 2.28 -16.75 1.72
C GLY A 49 2.28 -15.27 1.32
N GLU A 50 1.12 -14.62 1.16
CA GLU A 50 1.07 -13.16 1.06
C GLU A 50 1.39 -12.49 2.41
N SER A 51 2.01 -11.31 2.33
CA SER A 51 2.22 -10.46 3.51
C SER A 51 0.89 -9.81 3.93
N PRO A 52 0.52 -9.84 5.22
CA PRO A 52 -0.78 -9.36 5.67
C PRO A 52 -0.91 -7.84 5.67
N ILE A 53 -2.12 -7.38 5.35
CA ILE A 53 -2.62 -6.03 5.58
C ILE A 53 -3.33 -5.98 6.94
N THR A 54 -3.03 -4.94 7.71
CA THR A 54 -3.61 -4.66 9.03
C THR A 54 -4.53 -3.45 8.97
N TYR A 55 -5.29 -3.21 10.03
CA TYR A 55 -6.07 -1.98 10.16
C TYR A 55 -5.18 -0.73 10.16
N ASP A 56 -3.97 -0.82 10.73
CA ASP A 56 -3.02 0.29 10.74
C ASP A 56 -2.53 0.61 9.33
N ASP A 57 -2.26 -0.40 8.50
CA ASP A 57 -1.90 -0.19 7.08
C ASP A 57 -3.03 0.55 6.34
N ILE A 58 -4.29 0.11 6.53
CA ILE A 58 -5.47 0.72 5.91
C ILE A 58 -5.67 2.15 6.41
N ALA A 59 -5.54 2.40 7.71
CA ALA A 59 -5.67 3.74 8.29
C ALA A 59 -4.60 4.71 7.73
N ASN A 60 -3.43 4.20 7.37
CA ASN A 60 -2.33 4.98 6.81
C ASN A 60 -2.28 4.99 5.27
N TYR A 61 -3.32 4.52 4.56
CA TYR A 61 -3.28 4.42 3.09
C TYR A 61 -3.01 5.75 2.38
N ARG A 62 -3.52 6.87 2.92
CA ARG A 62 -3.25 8.22 2.38
C ARG A 62 -1.77 8.57 2.45
N TYR A 63 -1.10 8.20 3.55
CA TYR A 63 0.34 8.40 3.69
C TYR A 63 1.10 7.59 2.65
N ILE A 64 0.69 6.33 2.42
CA ILE A 64 1.29 5.46 1.41
C ILE A 64 1.14 6.08 0.00
N VAL A 65 -0.05 6.53 -0.38
CA VAL A 65 -0.30 7.15 -1.69
C VAL A 65 0.51 8.43 -1.87
N ASN A 66 0.49 9.32 -0.89
CA ASN A 66 1.19 10.61 -0.98
C ASN A 66 2.71 10.45 -1.10
N ASN A 67 3.26 9.45 -0.41
CA ASN A 67 4.69 9.18 -0.39
C ASN A 67 5.10 8.06 -1.36
N ALA A 68 4.22 7.61 -2.25
CA ALA A 68 4.48 6.51 -3.16
C ALA A 68 5.70 6.79 -4.06
N ASP A 69 6.53 5.77 -4.25
CA ASP A 69 7.75 5.85 -5.07
C ASP A 69 7.41 5.77 -6.57
N ALA A 70 6.26 5.19 -6.92
CA ALA A 70 5.65 5.29 -8.24
C ALA A 70 4.12 5.37 -8.12
N ILE A 71 3.50 6.14 -9.02
CA ILE A 71 2.04 6.15 -9.19
C ILE A 71 1.78 6.04 -10.69
N ILE A 72 0.89 5.12 -11.06
CA ILE A 72 0.51 4.87 -12.45
C ILE A 72 -0.96 5.19 -12.62
N ARG A 73 -1.29 6.02 -13.61
CA ARG A 73 -2.65 6.29 -14.03
C ARG A 73 -3.08 5.27 -15.10
N THR A 74 -4.24 4.66 -14.89
CA THR A 74 -4.77 3.56 -15.72
C THR A 74 -6.29 3.68 -15.86
N ILE A 75 -6.91 2.73 -16.54
CA ILE A 75 -8.36 2.51 -16.54
C ILE A 75 -8.62 1.15 -15.86
N ASP A 76 -9.56 1.14 -14.92
CA ASP A 76 -10.00 -0.07 -14.25
C ASP A 76 -10.88 -0.95 -15.16
N LYS A 77 -11.27 -2.11 -14.66
CA LYS A 77 -12.13 -3.06 -15.38
C LYS A 77 -13.55 -2.54 -15.69
N ASP A 78 -13.98 -1.46 -15.05
CA ASP A 78 -15.28 -0.83 -15.23
C ASP A 78 -15.19 0.41 -16.16
N ASP A 79 -14.10 0.52 -16.93
CA ASP A 79 -13.76 1.65 -17.79
C ASP A 79 -13.66 2.99 -17.05
N LYS A 80 -13.30 2.96 -15.75
CA LYS A 80 -13.11 4.16 -14.94
C LYS A 80 -11.64 4.45 -14.77
N GLU A 81 -11.30 5.74 -14.78
CA GLU A 81 -9.94 6.15 -14.45
C GLU A 81 -9.54 5.71 -13.05
N ALA A 82 -8.36 5.14 -12.93
CA ALA A 82 -7.81 4.64 -11.68
C ALA A 82 -6.35 5.05 -11.54
N ILE A 83 -5.88 5.06 -10.30
CA ILE A 83 -4.47 5.21 -9.97
C ILE A 83 -4.01 4.02 -9.13
N ILE A 84 -2.79 3.56 -9.41
CA ILE A 84 -2.13 2.52 -8.65
C ILE A 84 -0.85 3.10 -8.08
N ALA A 85 -0.81 3.22 -6.76
CA ALA A 85 0.34 3.72 -6.02
C ALA A 85 1.18 2.57 -5.47
N PHE A 86 2.49 2.65 -5.66
CA PHE A 86 3.47 1.69 -5.18
C PHE A 86 4.40 2.38 -4.19
N LYS A 87 4.44 1.88 -2.96
CA LYS A 87 5.40 2.31 -1.94
C LYS A 87 6.32 1.17 -1.56
N GLN A 88 7.60 1.32 -1.86
CA GLN A 88 8.64 0.42 -1.39
C GLN A 88 8.82 0.57 0.12
N ILE A 89 8.80 -0.56 0.81
CA ILE A 89 9.20 -0.72 2.20
C ILE A 89 10.29 -1.81 2.23
N LYS A 90 11.16 -1.81 3.25
CA LYS A 90 12.26 -2.78 3.31
C LYS A 90 11.73 -4.22 3.22
N GLY A 91 12.00 -4.89 2.10
CA GLY A 91 11.62 -6.28 1.81
C GLY A 91 10.27 -6.51 1.12
N TYR A 92 9.42 -5.49 0.97
CA TYR A 92 8.12 -5.60 0.29
C TYR A 92 7.62 -4.24 -0.21
N ALA A 93 6.70 -4.23 -1.17
CA ALA A 93 6.01 -3.03 -1.61
C ALA A 93 4.54 -3.06 -1.17
N VAL A 94 4.02 -1.91 -0.74
CA VAL A 94 2.58 -1.71 -0.53
C VAL A 94 2.00 -1.17 -1.84
N VAL A 95 0.97 -1.84 -2.34
CA VAL A 95 0.23 -1.46 -3.54
C VAL A 95 -1.15 -0.95 -3.10
N VAL A 96 -1.54 0.22 -3.60
CA VAL A 96 -2.84 0.83 -3.32
C VAL A 96 -3.52 1.19 -4.63
N GLU A 97 -4.71 0.64 -4.86
CA GLU A 97 -5.52 0.91 -6.05
C GLU A 97 -6.72 1.77 -5.68
N GLN A 98 -6.89 2.90 -6.37
CA GLN A 98 -8.05 3.77 -6.23
C GLN A 98 -8.68 4.02 -7.60
N ALA A 99 -10.01 4.04 -7.68
CA ALA A 99 -10.74 4.32 -8.92
C ALA A 99 -11.68 5.51 -8.76
N ILE A 100 -11.76 6.36 -9.79
CA ILE A 100 -12.65 7.51 -9.84
C ILE A 100 -14.08 7.03 -10.07
N ASN A 101 -15.00 7.42 -9.19
CA ASN A 101 -16.42 7.17 -9.39
C ASN A 101 -17.12 8.36 -10.09
N LYS A 102 -18.41 8.18 -10.40
CA LYS A 102 -19.25 9.22 -11.04
C LYS A 102 -19.42 10.51 -10.20
N LYS A 103 -18.99 10.51 -8.94
CA LYS A 103 -19.03 11.66 -8.01
C LYS A 103 -17.66 12.35 -7.89
N ASN A 104 -16.70 12.03 -8.75
CA ASN A 104 -15.32 12.51 -8.70
C ASN A 104 -14.59 12.11 -7.41
N GLU A 105 -14.88 10.94 -6.86
CA GLU A 105 -14.18 10.42 -5.68
C GLU A 105 -13.21 9.32 -6.12
N LEU A 106 -11.94 9.43 -5.70
CA LEU A 106 -10.95 8.35 -5.69
C LEU A 106 -11.30 7.37 -4.57
N VAL A 107 -12.10 6.36 -4.91
CA VAL A 107 -12.53 5.32 -3.98
C VAL A 107 -11.42 4.28 -3.85
N LEU A 108 -10.97 3.99 -2.63
CA LEU A 108 -10.05 2.87 -2.39
C LEU A 108 -10.70 1.56 -2.84
N LYS A 109 -10.06 0.81 -3.72
CA LYS A 109 -10.55 -0.48 -4.24
C LYS A 109 -9.90 -1.65 -3.53
N THR A 110 -8.58 -1.63 -3.45
CA THR A 110 -7.81 -2.64 -2.75
C THR A 110 -6.47 -2.07 -2.26
N MET A 111 -5.86 -2.80 -1.33
CA MET A 111 -4.52 -2.59 -0.82
C MET A 111 -3.92 -3.95 -0.49
N PHE A 112 -2.67 -4.19 -0.89
CA PHE A 112 -1.96 -5.43 -0.56
C PHE A 112 -0.45 -5.20 -0.49
N LYS A 113 0.28 -6.16 0.09
CA LYS A 113 1.75 -6.17 0.14
C LYS A 113 2.28 -7.21 -0.84
N SER A 114 3.14 -6.78 -1.76
CA SER A 114 3.90 -7.69 -2.63
C SER A 114 5.33 -7.84 -2.14
N ASN A 115 5.85 -9.05 -2.10
CA ASN A 115 7.21 -9.30 -1.64
C ASN A 115 8.26 -8.71 -2.61
N GLY A 116 9.36 -8.18 -2.08
CA GLY A 116 10.46 -7.65 -2.86
C GLY A 116 10.25 -6.22 -3.39
N ASP A 117 10.91 -5.94 -4.51
CA ASP A 117 10.91 -4.62 -5.17
C ASP A 117 9.61 -4.41 -5.98
N TYR A 118 8.97 -3.24 -5.84
CA TYR A 118 7.77 -2.90 -6.59
C TYR A 118 7.96 -2.96 -8.11
N LYS A 119 9.18 -2.70 -8.62
CA LYS A 119 9.48 -2.79 -10.06
C LYS A 119 9.40 -4.21 -10.61
N ASN A 120 9.55 -5.20 -9.72
CA ASN A 120 9.41 -6.61 -10.08
C ASN A 120 7.97 -7.10 -10.01
N ASN A 121 7.03 -6.31 -9.47
CA ASN A 121 5.62 -6.63 -9.40
C ASN A 121 5.00 -6.70 -10.81
N ASP A 122 4.20 -7.74 -11.06
CA ASP A 122 3.58 -7.96 -12.38
C ASP A 122 2.62 -6.82 -12.75
N LEU A 123 1.84 -6.29 -11.79
CA LEU A 123 0.99 -5.11 -12.02
C LEU A 123 1.82 -3.90 -12.41
N TYR A 124 2.97 -3.68 -11.76
CA TYR A 124 3.83 -2.56 -12.11
C TYR A 124 4.33 -2.69 -13.55
N LYS A 125 4.82 -3.87 -13.96
CA LYS A 125 5.32 -4.10 -15.33
C LYS A 125 4.21 -3.97 -16.38
N GLU A 126 3.04 -4.51 -16.07
CA GLU A 126 1.86 -4.45 -16.93
C GLU A 126 1.41 -3.00 -17.12
N PHE A 127 1.09 -2.31 -16.02
CA PHE A 127 0.57 -0.95 -16.09
C PHE A 127 1.61 0.10 -16.46
N SER A 128 2.90 -0.10 -16.18
CA SER A 128 3.93 0.83 -16.67
C SER A 128 4.07 0.80 -18.20
N SER A 129 3.71 -0.32 -18.82
CA SER A 129 3.75 -0.47 -20.28
C SER A 129 2.45 0.00 -20.97
N THR A 130 1.33 0.03 -20.24
CA THR A 130 -0.01 0.35 -20.76
C THR A 130 -0.66 1.59 -20.15
N SER A 131 0.05 2.32 -19.28
CA SER A 131 -0.48 3.51 -18.61
C SER A 131 -0.98 4.54 -19.61
N LEU A 132 -1.97 5.35 -19.20
CA LEU A 132 -2.52 6.41 -20.05
C LEU A 132 -1.47 7.46 -20.46
N ASP A 133 -0.38 7.55 -19.69
CA ASP A 133 0.73 8.47 -19.94
C ASP A 133 1.92 7.79 -20.67
N ALA A 134 1.81 6.49 -20.99
CA ALA A 134 2.84 5.77 -21.74
C ALA A 134 2.75 6.10 -23.24
N ASN A 135 3.90 6.27 -23.89
CA ASN A 135 4.01 6.54 -25.33
C ASN A 135 3.49 5.41 -26.24
N ALA A 136 3.07 4.27 -25.69
CA ALA A 136 2.55 3.13 -26.41
C ALA A 136 1.02 3.16 -26.45
N LYS A 137 0.42 3.48 -27.62
CA LYS A 137 -1.01 3.26 -27.88
C LYS A 137 -1.27 1.76 -27.99
N VAL A 138 -1.59 1.10 -26.88
CA VAL A 138 -2.06 -0.30 -26.88
C VAL A 138 -3.58 -0.31 -26.62
N PRO A 139 -4.40 -1.03 -27.42
CA PRO A 139 -5.84 -1.10 -27.18
C PRO A 139 -6.16 -1.75 -25.83
N HIS A 140 -7.07 -1.12 -25.08
CA HIS A 140 -7.57 -1.59 -23.79
C HIS A 140 -8.18 -3.00 -23.90
N GLY A 141 -7.57 -3.95 -23.19
CA GLY A 141 -8.08 -5.30 -23.00
C GLY A 141 -7.40 -5.91 -21.77
N LEU A 142 -7.72 -5.38 -20.58
CA LEU A 142 -7.06 -5.75 -19.33
C LEU A 142 -7.96 -6.69 -18.51
N SER A 143 -7.56 -7.96 -18.46
CA SER A 143 -8.01 -8.91 -17.44
C SER A 143 -7.22 -8.64 -16.16
N SER A 144 -7.81 -7.87 -15.24
CA SER A 144 -7.30 -7.71 -13.88
C SER A 144 -7.43 -9.02 -13.10
N HIS A 145 -6.48 -9.94 -13.31
CA HIS A 145 -6.22 -11.08 -12.42
C HIS A 145 -4.82 -10.98 -11.78
N GLY A 146 -4.34 -9.77 -11.50
CA GLY A 146 -3.16 -9.53 -10.65
C GLY A 146 -3.40 -9.77 -9.16
N GLY A 147 -4.18 -10.81 -8.83
CA GLY A 147 -4.54 -11.20 -7.47
C GLY A 147 -5.32 -12.52 -7.39
N ALA A 148 -5.10 -13.43 -8.34
CA ALA A 148 -5.38 -14.87 -8.27
C ALA A 148 -5.26 -15.44 -9.69
N THR A 149 -4.05 -15.77 -10.13
CA THR A 149 -3.93 -16.86 -11.09
C THR A 149 -4.21 -18.15 -10.32
N GLU A 150 -5.33 -18.78 -10.65
CA GLU A 150 -5.61 -20.15 -10.28
C GLU A 150 -4.39 -21.01 -10.66
N ASN A 151 -3.81 -21.72 -9.69
CA ASN A 151 -2.72 -22.68 -9.85
C ASN A 151 -1.36 -22.14 -10.36
N ILE A 152 -0.48 -21.78 -9.42
CA ILE A 152 0.95 -22.08 -9.54
C ILE A 152 1.37 -22.76 -8.24
N THR A 153 1.62 -24.07 -8.31
CA THR A 153 2.10 -24.90 -7.19
C THR A 153 3.40 -24.31 -6.61
N PRO A 154 3.44 -23.86 -5.34
CA PRO A 154 4.69 -23.47 -4.72
C PRO A 154 5.36 -24.70 -4.09
N LYS A 155 6.62 -24.92 -4.47
CA LYS A 155 7.54 -25.87 -3.85
C LYS A 155 7.70 -25.53 -2.35
N PRO A 156 7.69 -26.51 -1.43
CA PRO A 156 7.68 -26.19 0.00
C PRO A 156 9.06 -25.67 0.42
N LEU A 157 9.15 -24.40 0.82
CA LEU A 157 10.29 -23.94 1.60
C LEU A 157 10.02 -24.24 3.08
N ASN A 158 10.52 -25.40 3.48
CA ASN A 158 10.74 -25.78 4.87
C ASN A 158 11.68 -24.77 5.53
N SER A 159 11.18 -23.98 6.48
CA SER A 159 11.68 -23.91 7.87
C SER A 159 10.98 -22.76 8.61
N GLN A 160 9.93 -23.14 9.35
CA GLN A 160 9.31 -22.32 10.37
C GLN A 160 10.27 -22.23 11.56
N GLU A 161 11.20 -21.27 11.57
CA GLU A 161 11.90 -20.86 12.80
C GLU A 161 12.63 -19.50 12.66
N ASP A 162 12.84 -18.99 11.44
CA ASP A 162 13.64 -17.77 11.23
C ASP A 162 12.87 -16.44 11.35
N LEU A 163 11.53 -16.47 11.31
CA LEU A 163 10.68 -15.26 11.33
C LEU A 163 10.56 -14.60 12.72
N LEU A 164 11.01 -15.26 13.79
CA LEU A 164 10.93 -14.74 15.16
C LEU A 164 12.18 -13.98 15.60
N LYS A 165 13.29 -14.04 14.86
CA LYS A 165 14.58 -13.43 15.26
C LYS A 165 14.87 -12.06 14.65
N THR A 166 14.10 -11.60 13.67
CA THR A 166 14.37 -10.33 12.99
C THR A 166 13.88 -9.08 13.75
N ASN A 167 13.06 -9.25 14.79
CA ASN A 167 12.53 -8.13 15.59
C ASN A 167 13.47 -7.63 16.69
N GLU A 168 14.56 -8.35 17.00
CA GLU A 168 15.52 -7.92 18.03
C GLU A 168 16.73 -7.14 17.48
N ASN A 169 16.96 -7.12 16.15
CA ASN A 169 18.15 -6.51 15.54
C ASN A 169 17.85 -5.26 14.70
N LEU A 170 16.87 -4.43 15.12
CA LEU A 170 16.53 -3.18 14.42
C LEU A 170 16.97 -1.91 15.17
N ASN A 171 17.78 -2.04 16.23
CA ASN A 171 18.11 -0.92 17.11
C ASN A 171 19.57 -0.42 17.04
N GLU A 172 20.36 -0.84 16.05
CA GLU A 172 21.68 -0.23 15.82
C GLU A 172 21.93 0.00 14.34
N THR A 173 21.65 1.22 13.86
CA THR A 173 22.63 2.01 13.09
C THR A 173 22.16 3.46 12.95
N THR A 174 22.98 4.38 13.48
CA THR A 174 22.94 5.82 13.24
C THR A 174 23.82 6.14 12.02
N GLN A 175 23.50 7.24 11.32
CA GLN A 175 24.23 7.91 10.22
C GLN A 175 23.96 7.25 8.84
N GLU A 176 23.33 7.87 7.84
CA GLU A 176 23.23 9.27 7.43
C GLU A 176 21.83 9.56 6.86
N ALA A 177 21.21 10.67 7.24
CA ALA A 177 19.96 11.14 6.61
C ALA A 177 20.22 12.50 5.95
N THR A 178 20.38 12.45 4.64
CA THR A 178 20.33 13.59 3.73
C THR A 178 18.99 14.31 3.88
N ASN A 179 19.01 15.48 4.54
CA ASN A 179 18.03 16.57 4.58
C ASN A 179 16.54 16.19 4.37
N LEU A 180 15.91 15.57 5.38
CA LEU A 180 14.45 15.48 5.47
C LEU A 180 13.85 16.87 5.79
N SER A 181 12.63 17.13 5.31
CA SER A 181 11.93 18.37 5.64
C SER A 181 11.57 18.43 7.14
N PRO A 182 11.43 19.62 7.74
CA PRO A 182 11.10 19.76 9.17
C PRO A 182 9.84 18.99 9.60
N LEU A 183 8.88 18.81 8.68
CA LEU A 183 7.65 18.07 8.94
C LEU A 183 7.86 16.55 8.97
N GLU A 184 8.74 16.03 8.12
CA GLU A 184 9.10 14.61 8.08
C GLU A 184 9.90 14.21 9.33
N GLN A 185 10.80 15.10 9.79
CA GLN A 185 11.51 14.91 11.05
C GLN A 185 10.55 14.90 12.25
N ALA A 186 9.63 15.86 12.32
CA ALA A 186 8.64 15.92 13.40
C ALA A 186 7.74 14.67 13.45
N ASN A 187 7.38 14.13 12.27
CA ASN A 187 6.58 12.91 12.19
C ASN A 187 7.37 11.65 12.57
N ALA A 188 8.65 11.56 12.16
CA ALA A 188 9.54 10.47 12.55
C ALA A 188 9.79 10.46 14.07
N GLU A 189 10.07 11.62 14.66
CA GLU A 189 10.28 11.78 16.11
C GLU A 189 9.02 11.40 16.91
N LYS A 190 7.84 11.84 16.46
CA LYS A 190 6.57 11.48 17.09
C LYS A 190 6.31 9.97 17.04
N HIS A 191 6.65 9.33 15.93
CA HIS A 191 6.52 7.88 15.77
C HIS A 191 7.49 7.11 16.69
N GLU A 192 8.74 7.56 16.77
CA GLU A 192 9.75 6.96 17.66
C GLU A 192 9.38 7.10 19.14
N LEU A 193 8.88 8.26 19.56
CA LEU A 193 8.42 8.50 20.92
C LEU A 193 7.25 7.57 21.30
N THR A 194 6.35 7.33 20.35
CA THR A 194 5.20 6.43 20.52
C THR A 194 5.67 4.98 20.71
N LEU A 195 6.61 4.53 19.88
CA LEU A 195 7.21 3.18 19.99
C LEU A 195 7.93 2.98 21.33
N LYS A 196 8.76 3.93 21.76
CA LYS A 196 9.45 3.89 23.06
C LYS A 196 8.47 3.82 24.22
N THR A 197 7.37 4.56 24.12
CA THR A 197 6.31 4.57 25.15
C THR A 197 5.60 3.20 25.23
N MET A 198 5.24 2.62 24.09
CA MET A 198 4.61 1.30 24.02
C MET A 198 5.54 0.20 24.56
N GLN A 199 6.82 0.23 24.21
CA GLN A 199 7.82 -0.72 24.72
C GLN A 199 7.98 -0.60 26.25
N LYS A 200 8.00 0.64 26.78
CA LYS A 200 8.06 0.88 28.23
C LYS A 200 6.83 0.31 28.93
N MET A 201 5.63 0.58 28.42
CA MET A 201 4.38 0.03 28.98
C MET A 201 4.34 -1.50 28.95
N HIS A 202 4.83 -2.12 27.87
CA HIS A 202 4.91 -3.57 27.75
C HIS A 202 5.84 -4.19 28.81
N LYS A 203 7.01 -3.59 29.03
CA LYS A 203 7.96 -4.01 30.08
C LYS A 203 7.39 -3.83 31.49
N THR A 204 6.66 -2.75 31.75
CA THR A 204 6.04 -2.51 33.07
C THR A 204 4.89 -3.49 33.36
N LYS A 205 4.08 -3.84 32.36
CA LYS A 205 3.00 -4.84 32.52
C LYS A 205 3.53 -6.23 32.87
N HIS A 206 4.67 -6.64 32.33
CA HIS A 206 5.30 -7.91 32.69
C HIS A 206 5.92 -7.91 34.10
N LYS A 207 6.39 -6.76 34.59
CA LYS A 207 7.01 -6.65 35.93
C LYS A 207 5.99 -6.60 37.09
N MET A 208 4.73 -6.26 36.82
CA MET A 208 3.64 -6.26 37.82
C MET A 208 2.91 -7.61 37.94
N LYS A 209 3.25 -8.61 37.11
CA LYS A 209 2.60 -9.93 37.07
C LYS A 209 3.41 -11.04 37.77
N LEU A 210 4.43 -10.65 38.52
CA LEU A 210 5.27 -11.46 39.42
C LEU A 210 5.06 -10.93 40.84
#